data_AF-A0A016QS65-F1
#
_entry.id   AF-A0A016QS65-F1
#
_cell.length_a   1.000
_cell.length_b   1.000
_cell.length_c   1.000
_cell.angle_alpha   90.00
_cell.angle_beta   90.00
_cell.angle_gamma   90.00
#
_symmetry.space_group_name_H-M   'P 1'
#
loop_
_entity.id
_entity.type
_entity.pdbx_description
1 polymer ?
#
loop_
_entity_poly.entity_id
_entity_poly.type
_entity_poly.pdbx_seq_one_letter_code
_entity_poly.pdbx_strand_id
1 'polypeptide(L)'
;MWPALYLLFTLAFAGALLALLWRPGAARAMVIWGLAALLPLLAAVAGALTGQVRATRTLAAYAPQPVTVTIVNGAGRQTLTLSPRDAACVERAVRLHSRSELLTARNPVPLSQDTHIVGALPPQSVVEALGIRGTLTCPNLRALPDDPDSATRE
;
A
#
# COMPACT_ATOMS: atom_id res chain seq x y z
N MET A 1 15.91 10.44 -8.73
CA MET A 1 15.53 11.22 -9.93
C MET A 1 14.02 11.45 -10.06
N TRP A 2 13.15 10.46 -9.84
CA TRP A 2 11.69 10.63 -9.87
C TRP A 2 11.09 11.79 -9.06
N PRO A 3 11.49 12.03 -7.78
CA PRO A 3 10.85 13.09 -6.99
C PRO A 3 11.15 14.50 -7.53
N ALA A 4 12.34 14.72 -8.10
CA ALA A 4 12.71 16.01 -8.69
C ALA A 4 11.92 16.31 -9.98
N LEU A 5 11.70 15.30 -10.82
CA LEU A 5 10.86 15.41 -12.02
C LEU A 5 9.40 15.74 -11.65
N TYR A 6 8.87 15.12 -10.59
CA TYR A 6 7.52 15.37 -10.11
C TYR A 6 7.34 16.79 -9.57
N LEU A 7 8.37 17.31 -8.87
CA LEU A 7 8.42 18.67 -8.35
C LEU A 7 8.49 19.71 -9.47
N LEU A 8 9.28 19.44 -10.52
CA LEU A 8 9.32 20.28 -11.73
C LEU A 8 7.97 20.32 -12.44
N PHE A 9 7.29 19.17 -12.57
CA PHE A 9 5.97 19.10 -13.22
C PHE A 9 4.90 19.88 -12.44
N THR A 10 4.91 19.76 -11.11
CA THR A 10 3.99 20.52 -10.24
C THR A 10 4.27 22.02 -10.29
N LEU A 11 5.54 22.45 -10.27
CA LEU A 11 5.92 23.85 -10.45
C LEU A 11 5.51 24.39 -11.82
N ALA A 12 5.69 23.61 -12.89
CA ALA A 12 5.29 24.02 -14.23
C ALA A 12 3.77 24.25 -14.32
N PHE A 13 2.98 23.35 -13.74
CA PHE A 13 1.52 23.48 -13.70
C PHE A 13 1.05 24.64 -12.81
N ALA A 14 1.66 24.83 -11.64
CA ALA A 14 1.39 25.99 -10.79
C ALA A 14 1.73 27.31 -11.51
N GLY A 15 2.85 27.35 -12.24
CA GLY A 15 3.24 28.50 -13.06
C GLY A 15 2.26 28.78 -14.20
N ALA A 16 1.80 27.74 -14.90
CA ALA A 16 0.78 27.86 -15.95
C ALA A 16 -0.55 28.41 -15.42
N LEU A 17 -0.98 27.96 -14.24
CA LEU A 17 -2.16 28.51 -13.54
C LEU A 17 -2.01 30.00 -13.23
N LEU A 18 -0.87 30.38 -12.66
CA LEU A 18 -0.56 31.76 -12.32
C LEU A 18 -0.58 32.65 -13.56
N ALA A 19 0.01 32.18 -14.66
CA ALA A 19 0.01 32.87 -15.94
C ALA A 19 -1.41 33.02 -16.54
N LEU A 20 -2.27 32.01 -16.38
CA LEU A 20 -3.66 32.05 -16.81
C LEU A 20 -4.49 33.05 -15.99
N LEU A 21 -4.29 33.07 -14.67
CA LEU A 21 -4.97 33.97 -13.73
C LEU A 21 -4.55 35.44 -13.94
N TRP A 22 -3.33 35.69 -14.42
CA TRP A 22 -2.81 37.04 -14.62
C TRP A 22 -3.28 37.74 -15.90
N ARG A 23 -3.97 37.04 -16.82
CA ARG A 23 -4.46 37.63 -18.08
C ARG A 23 -5.95 38.04 -17.98
N PRO A 24 -6.28 39.32 -17.77
CA PRO A 24 -7.66 39.77 -17.80
C PRO A 24 -8.21 39.78 -19.24
N GLY A 25 -9.36 39.15 -19.46
CA GLY A 25 -10.27 39.56 -20.55
C GLY A 25 -10.68 38.54 -21.62
N ALA A 26 -9.87 37.55 -21.99
CA ALA A 26 -10.13 36.80 -23.24
C ALA A 26 -10.40 35.28 -23.11
N ALA A 27 -10.36 34.69 -21.91
CA ALA A 27 -10.30 33.23 -21.79
C ALA A 27 -11.20 32.62 -20.70
N ARG A 28 -12.37 33.18 -20.40
CA ARG A 28 -13.19 32.73 -19.25
C ARG A 28 -13.53 31.24 -19.27
N ALA A 29 -13.98 30.70 -20.39
CA ALA A 29 -14.34 29.27 -20.44
C ALA A 29 -13.10 28.37 -20.38
N MET A 30 -12.09 28.61 -21.22
CA MET A 30 -10.89 27.76 -21.28
C MET A 30 -10.06 27.83 -19.99
N VAL A 31 -10.04 28.97 -19.29
CA VAL A 31 -9.42 29.14 -17.97
C VAL A 31 -10.16 28.32 -16.91
N ILE A 32 -11.49 28.37 -16.88
CA ILE A 32 -12.31 27.61 -15.94
C ILE A 32 -12.15 26.10 -16.18
N TRP A 33 -12.17 25.66 -17.44
CA TRP A 33 -11.94 24.25 -17.80
C TRP A 33 -10.52 23.78 -17.46
N GLY A 34 -9.51 24.62 -17.74
CA GLY A 34 -8.12 24.34 -17.36
C GLY A 34 -7.97 24.22 -15.84
N LEU A 35 -8.53 25.15 -15.08
CA LEU A 35 -8.57 25.10 -13.62
C LEU A 35 -9.30 23.86 -13.10
N ALA A 36 -10.46 23.54 -13.66
CA ALA A 36 -11.25 22.39 -13.26
C ALA A 36 -10.54 21.05 -13.53
N ALA A 37 -9.73 20.97 -14.59
CA ALA A 37 -8.92 19.79 -14.87
C ALA A 37 -7.64 19.74 -14.02
N LEU A 38 -7.06 20.90 -13.69
CA LEU A 38 -5.78 20.95 -12.99
C LEU A 38 -5.88 20.84 -11.47
N LEU A 39 -6.96 21.34 -10.88
CA LEU A 39 -7.18 21.26 -9.45
C LEU A 39 -7.24 19.80 -8.94
N PRO A 40 -7.98 18.85 -9.59
CA PRO A 40 -7.94 17.44 -9.21
C PRO A 40 -6.53 16.83 -9.33
N LEU A 41 -5.77 17.23 -10.35
CA LEU A 41 -4.39 16.77 -10.52
C LEU A 41 -3.51 17.25 -9.35
N LEU A 42 -3.57 18.53 -9.00
CA LEU A 42 -2.83 19.08 -7.86
C LEU A 42 -3.26 18.44 -6.54
N ALA A 43 -4.56 18.19 -6.35
CA ALA A 43 -5.07 17.50 -5.17
C ALA A 43 -4.53 16.05 -5.09
N ALA A 44 -4.51 15.32 -6.21
CA ALA A 44 -3.93 13.98 -6.27
C ALA A 44 -2.43 13.98 -5.94
N VAL A 45 -1.67 14.95 -6.46
CA VAL A 45 -0.23 15.08 -6.16
C VAL A 45 0.01 15.44 -4.69
N ALA A 46 -0.74 16.39 -4.13
CA ALA A 46 -0.65 16.72 -2.72
C ALA A 46 -0.99 15.51 -1.83
N GLY A 47 -2.01 14.73 -2.21
CA GLY A 47 -2.36 13.46 -1.57
C GLY A 47 -1.22 12.44 -1.61
N ALA A 48 -0.57 12.26 -2.77
CA ALA A 48 0.56 11.35 -2.91
C ALA A 48 1.76 11.78 -2.03
N LEU A 49 2.10 13.08 -2.02
CA LEU A 49 3.22 13.60 -1.24
C LEU A 49 2.96 13.53 0.27
N THR A 50 1.75 13.86 0.71
CA THR A 50 1.36 13.74 2.12
C THR A 50 1.40 12.28 2.59
N GLY A 51 0.98 11.33 1.73
CA GLY A 51 1.14 9.90 1.97
C GLY A 51 2.60 9.48 2.16
N GLN A 52 3.51 9.94 1.30
CA GLN A 52 4.94 9.66 1.41
C GLN A 52 5.56 10.23 2.70
N VAL A 53 5.22 11.46 3.09
CA VAL A 53 5.71 12.08 4.33
C VAL A 53 5.20 11.36 5.57
N ARG A 54 3.93 10.93 5.58
CA ARG A 54 3.39 10.14 6.70
C ARG A 54 4.10 8.78 6.79
N ALA A 55 4.28 8.10 5.67
CA ALA A 55 4.99 6.83 5.61
C ALA A 55 6.45 6.94 6.06
N THR A 56 7.15 8.05 5.76
CA THR A 56 8.53 8.24 6.23
C THR A 56 8.59 8.43 7.74
N ARG A 57 7.65 9.18 8.32
CA ARG A 57 7.57 9.42 9.78
C ARG A 57 7.22 8.15 10.55
N THR A 58 6.26 7.36 10.08
CA THR A 58 5.89 6.10 10.76
C THR A 58 7.05 5.11 10.76
N LEU A 59 7.79 5.01 9.64
CA LEU A 59 8.94 4.13 9.54
C LEU A 59 10.16 4.62 10.34
N ALA A 60 10.31 5.93 10.55
CA ALA A 60 11.41 6.47 11.35
C ALA A 60 11.36 6.03 12.82
N ALA A 61 10.15 5.80 13.36
CA ALA A 61 9.94 5.32 14.71
C ALA A 61 9.92 3.78 14.82
N TYR A 62 9.96 3.06 13.70
CA TYR A 62 9.79 1.61 13.66
C TYR A 62 11.14 0.87 13.61
N ALA A 63 11.41 0.04 14.61
CA ALA A 63 12.56 -0.86 14.64
C ALA A 63 12.15 -2.27 14.18
N PRO A 64 12.63 -2.75 13.01
CA PRO A 64 12.25 -4.07 12.49
C PRO A 64 12.87 -5.19 13.33
N GLN A 65 12.03 -6.01 13.96
CA GLN A 65 12.44 -7.18 14.73
C GLN A 65 11.72 -8.45 14.26
N PRO A 66 12.36 -9.63 14.29
CA PRO A 66 11.70 -10.89 13.99
C PRO A 66 10.62 -11.18 15.04
N VAL A 67 9.49 -11.73 14.59
CA VAL A 67 8.32 -11.99 15.45
C VAL A 67 7.99 -13.47 15.40
N THR A 68 7.69 -14.04 16.57
CA THR A 68 7.11 -15.38 16.65
C THR A 68 5.59 -15.26 16.65
N VAL A 69 4.94 -15.88 15.66
CA VAL A 69 3.49 -15.92 15.55
C VAL A 69 3.00 -17.35 15.45
N THR A 70 1.83 -17.62 16.01
CA THR A 70 1.13 -18.89 15.84
C THR A 70 0.01 -18.68 14.84
N ILE A 71 0.14 -19.35 13.69
CA ILE A 71 -0.88 -19.38 12.65
C ILE A 71 -1.84 -20.51 13.00
N VAL A 72 -3.12 -20.18 13.07
CA VAL A 72 -4.17 -21.16 13.32
C VAL A 72 -5.09 -21.19 12.13
N ASN A 73 -5.19 -22.36 11.50
CA ASN A 73 -6.04 -22.60 10.34
C ASN A 73 -6.94 -23.81 10.64
N GLY A 74 -8.20 -23.53 11.00
CA GLY A 74 -9.12 -24.55 11.52
C GLY A 74 -8.54 -25.26 12.76
N ALA A 75 -8.34 -26.57 12.65
CA ALA A 75 -7.74 -27.39 13.71
C ALA A 75 -6.20 -27.36 13.74
N GLY A 76 -5.55 -26.89 12.68
CA GLY A 76 -4.10 -26.80 12.58
C GLY A 76 -3.54 -25.61 13.34
N ARG A 77 -2.49 -25.83 14.15
CA ARG A 77 -1.75 -24.78 14.84
C ARG A 77 -0.26 -24.92 14.52
N GLN A 78 0.35 -23.86 14.00
CA GLN A 78 1.77 -23.85 13.71
C GLN A 78 2.42 -22.55 14.18
N THR A 79 3.40 -22.68 15.05
CA THR A 79 4.22 -21.54 15.52
C THR A 79 5.42 -21.37 14.60
N LEU A 80 5.56 -20.16 14.08
CA LEU A 80 6.60 -19.78 13.13
C LEU A 80 7.27 -18.48 13.58
N THR A 81 8.58 -18.42 13.42
CA THR A 81 9.36 -17.19 13.53
C THR A 81 9.43 -16.54 12.16
N LEU A 82 8.77 -15.40 11.99
CA LEU A 82 8.72 -14.65 10.74
C LEU A 82 9.75 -13.53 10.76
N SER A 83 10.37 -13.28 9.60
CA SER A 83 11.14 -12.06 9.41
C SER A 83 10.20 -10.84 9.48
N PRO A 84 10.70 -9.63 9.77
CA PRO A 84 9.86 -8.42 9.81
C PRO A 84 9.09 -8.18 8.49
N ARG A 85 9.69 -8.58 7.36
CA ARG A 85 9.06 -8.46 6.03
C ARG A 85 7.97 -9.50 5.84
N ASP A 86 8.24 -10.75 6.18
CA ASP A 86 7.25 -11.83 6.05
C ASP A 86 6.06 -11.58 6.98
N ALA A 87 6.31 -11.11 8.21
CA ALA A 87 5.25 -10.74 9.14
C ALA A 87 4.35 -9.61 8.59
N ALA A 88 4.93 -8.60 7.93
CA ALA A 88 4.18 -7.54 7.28
C ALA A 88 3.38 -8.04 6.06
N CYS A 89 3.95 -8.97 5.28
CA CYS A 89 3.26 -9.61 4.16
C CYS A 89 2.08 -10.46 4.63
N VAL A 90 2.26 -11.20 5.72
CA VAL A 90 1.22 -12.03 6.33
C VAL A 90 0.11 -11.16 6.93
N GLU A 91 0.44 -10.07 7.64
CA GLU A 91 -0.56 -9.11 8.13
C GLU A 91 -1.42 -8.57 6.99
N ARG A 92 -0.80 -8.18 5.87
CA ARG A 92 -1.52 -7.69 4.69
C ARG A 92 -2.42 -8.77 4.09
N ALA A 93 -1.91 -10.00 3.96
CA ALA A 93 -2.66 -11.11 3.37
C ALA A 93 -3.90 -11.46 4.20
N VAL A 94 -3.76 -11.51 5.54
CA VAL A 94 -4.87 -11.77 6.45
C VAL A 94 -5.86 -10.60 6.47
N ARG A 95 -5.39 -9.36 6.53
CA ARG A 95 -6.27 -8.17 6.47
C ARG A 95 -7.09 -8.11 5.19
N LEU A 96 -6.47 -8.44 4.06
CA LEU A 96 -7.14 -8.45 2.75
C LEU A 96 -7.94 -9.73 2.49
N HIS A 97 -7.96 -10.68 3.43
CA HIS A 97 -8.64 -11.98 3.30
C HIS A 97 -8.29 -12.73 2.01
N SER A 98 -7.08 -12.53 1.50
CA SER A 98 -6.63 -13.13 0.25
C SER A 98 -6.13 -14.55 0.49
N ARG A 99 -6.68 -15.53 -0.25
CA ARG A 99 -6.16 -16.90 -0.25
C ARG A 99 -4.69 -16.88 -0.69
N SER A 100 -3.80 -17.30 0.20
CA SER A 100 -2.35 -17.26 -0.05
C SER A 100 -1.62 -18.39 0.65
N GLU A 101 -0.42 -18.69 0.21
CA GLU A 101 0.48 -19.66 0.84
C GLU A 101 1.71 -18.93 1.32
N LEU A 102 2.06 -19.16 2.59
CA LEU A 102 3.33 -18.74 3.13
C LEU A 102 4.34 -19.87 2.93
N LEU A 103 5.32 -19.65 2.06
CA LEU A 103 6.44 -20.54 1.82
C LEU A 103 7.42 -20.43 3.00
N THR A 104 7.41 -21.42 3.87
CA THR A 104 8.40 -21.53 4.96
C THR A 104 9.46 -22.58 4.63
N ALA A 105 10.60 -22.52 5.33
CA ALA A 105 11.69 -23.48 5.14
C ALA A 105 11.30 -24.94 5.47
N ARG A 106 10.24 -25.15 6.26
CA ARG A 106 9.81 -26.50 6.68
C ARG A 106 8.69 -27.03 5.80
N ASN A 107 7.60 -26.26 5.68
CA ASN A 107 6.45 -26.60 4.85
C ASN A 107 5.70 -25.33 4.42
N PRO A 108 5.08 -25.31 3.23
CA PRO A 108 4.12 -24.27 2.89
C PRO A 108 2.97 -24.24 3.90
N VAL A 109 2.55 -23.05 4.30
CA VAL A 109 1.43 -22.85 5.23
C VAL A 109 0.30 -22.12 4.50
N PRO A 110 -0.86 -22.76 4.31
CA PRO A 110 -1.99 -22.12 3.66
C PRO A 110 -2.59 -21.06 4.60
N LEU A 111 -2.82 -19.88 4.05
CA LEU A 111 -3.55 -18.76 4.63
C LEU A 111 -4.90 -18.67 3.91
N SER A 112 -5.93 -19.20 4.55
CA SER A 112 -7.34 -19.13 4.14
C SER A 112 -8.10 -18.04 4.93
N GLN A 113 -9.36 -17.83 4.60
CA GLN A 113 -10.23 -16.85 5.29
C GLN A 113 -10.44 -17.16 6.78
N ASP A 114 -10.34 -18.43 7.18
CA ASP A 114 -10.49 -18.86 8.58
C ASP A 114 -9.16 -18.78 9.37
N THR A 115 -8.10 -18.28 8.72
CA THR A 115 -6.80 -18.18 9.35
C THR A 115 -6.78 -17.03 10.34
N HIS A 116 -6.55 -17.35 11.61
CA HIS A 116 -6.31 -16.36 12.64
C HIS A 116 -4.87 -16.45 13.13
N ILE A 117 -4.29 -15.29 13.40
CA ILE A 117 -2.89 -15.18 13.83
C ILE A 117 -2.88 -14.77 15.29
N VAL A 118 -2.19 -15.57 16.09
CA VAL A 118 -1.96 -15.30 17.50
C VAL A 118 -0.50 -14.85 17.64
N GLY A 119 -0.28 -13.60 18.00
CA GLY A 119 1.05 -13.01 18.15
C GLY A 119 1.11 -11.54 17.74
N ALA A 120 2.24 -10.90 18.00
CA ALA A 120 2.43 -9.48 17.76
C ALA A 120 2.84 -9.20 16.31
N LEU A 121 1.89 -9.22 15.38
CA LEU A 121 2.14 -8.74 14.01
C LEU A 121 2.51 -7.25 14.00
N PRO A 122 3.28 -6.79 12.99
CA PRO A 122 3.56 -5.38 12.83
C PRO A 122 2.24 -4.59 12.67
N PRO A 123 2.15 -3.39 13.24
CA PRO A 123 0.92 -2.60 13.17
C PRO A 123 0.62 -2.22 11.71
N GLN A 124 -0.68 -2.19 11.37
CA GLN A 124 -1.17 -1.90 10.02
C GLN A 124 -0.54 -0.63 9.41
N SER A 125 -0.36 0.43 10.21
CA SER A 125 0.24 1.69 9.76
C SER A 125 1.68 1.54 9.27
N VAL A 126 2.44 0.58 9.81
CA VAL A 126 3.80 0.26 9.36
C VAL A 126 3.75 -0.54 8.06
N VAL A 127 2.86 -1.53 7.97
CA VAL A 127 2.72 -2.36 6.76
C VAL A 127 2.28 -1.51 5.57
N GLU A 128 1.32 -0.61 5.77
CA GLU A 128 0.89 0.36 4.76
C GLU A 128 2.02 1.30 4.35
N ALA A 129 2.79 1.81 5.31
CA ALA A 129 3.93 2.68 5.03
C ALA A 129 5.03 1.96 4.23
N LEU A 130 5.31 0.69 4.54
CA LEU A 130 6.23 -0.16 3.77
C LEU A 130 5.71 -0.38 2.34
N GLY A 131 4.40 -0.53 2.18
CA GLY A 131 3.73 -0.64 0.88
C GLY A 131 3.83 0.64 0.05
N ILE A 132 3.49 1.80 0.64
CA ILE A 132 3.55 3.13 0.00
C ILE A 132 4.97 3.48 -0.46
N ARG A 133 5.98 3.06 0.31
CA ARG A 133 7.41 3.22 -0.04
C ARG A 133 7.88 2.26 -1.13
N GLY A 134 7.08 1.26 -1.52
CA GLY A 134 7.49 0.20 -2.44
C GLY A 134 8.53 -0.76 -1.87
N THR A 135 8.74 -0.75 -0.55
CA THR A 135 9.73 -1.60 0.13
C THR A 135 9.17 -2.94 0.62
N LEU A 136 7.85 -3.12 0.54
CA LEU A 136 7.18 -4.36 0.87
C LEU A 136 7.25 -5.33 -0.32
N THR A 137 8.28 -6.16 -0.34
CA THR A 137 8.40 -7.29 -1.28
C THR A 137 8.10 -8.58 -0.53
N CYS A 138 7.15 -9.37 -1.05
CA CYS A 138 6.68 -10.60 -0.42
C CYS A 138 7.10 -11.84 -1.22
N PRO A 139 8.39 -12.22 -1.24
CA PRO A 139 8.86 -13.35 -2.04
C PRO A 139 8.35 -14.70 -1.51
N ASN A 140 8.12 -14.78 -0.21
CA ASN A 140 7.68 -16.02 0.46
C ASN A 140 6.15 -16.13 0.52
N LEU A 141 5.40 -15.20 -0.06
CA LEU A 141 3.94 -15.23 -0.06
C LEU A 141 3.45 -15.41 -1.50
N ARG A 142 2.73 -16.51 -1.76
CA ARG A 142 2.13 -16.77 -3.08
C ARG A 142 0.62 -16.64 -2.98
N ALA A 143 0.01 -15.81 -3.82
CA ALA A 143 -1.45 -15.79 -3.94
C ALA A 143 -1.92 -17.09 -4.59
N LEU A 144 -2.94 -17.72 -4.02
CA LEU A 144 -3.64 -18.82 -4.68
C LEU A 144 -4.83 -18.25 -5.47
N PRO A 145 -5.16 -18.84 -6.63
CA PRO A 145 -6.40 -18.51 -7.30
C PRO A 145 -7.59 -18.85 -6.40
N ASP A 146 -8.62 -18.02 -6.47
CA ASP A 146 -9.90 -18.34 -5.86
C ASP A 146 -10.52 -19.54 -6.57
N ASP A 147 -11.16 -20.44 -5.82
CA ASP A 147 -11.81 -21.61 -6.40
C ASP A 147 -12.85 -21.16 -7.45
N PRO A 148 -12.81 -21.70 -8.69
CA PRO A 148 -13.76 -21.36 -9.74
C PRO A 148 -15.22 -21.71 -9.37
N ASP A 149 -15.41 -22.59 -8.37
CA ASP A 149 -16.73 -23.04 -7.91
C ASP A 149 -17.47 -22.02 -7.02
N SER A 150 -16.84 -20.89 -6.69
CA SER A 150 -17.50 -19.80 -5.95
C SER A 150 -18.32 -18.85 -6.85
N ALA A 151 -18.11 -18.89 -8.17
CA ALA A 151 -18.82 -18.03 -9.14
C ALA A 151 -20.15 -18.61 -9.65
N THR A 152 -20.46 -19.87 -9.35
CA THR A 152 -21.67 -20.58 -9.83
C THR A 152 -22.78 -20.66 -8.77
N ARG A 153 -22.65 -19.96 -7.64
CA ARG A 153 -23.59 -19.99 -6.52
C ARG A 153 -24.17 -18.61 -6.16
N GLU A 154 -24.37 -17.77 -7.16
CA GLU A 154 -25.27 -16.58 -7.09
C GLU A 154 -26.43 -16.73 -8.07
#